data_AF-A0A0B3B3R1-F1
#
_entry.id   AF-A0A0B3B3R1-F1
#
_cell.length_a   1.000
_cell.length_b   1.000
_cell.length_c   1.000
_cell.angle_alpha   90.00
_cell.angle_beta   90.00
_cell.angle_gamma   90.00
#
_symmetry.space_group_name_H-M   'P 1'
#
loop_
_entity.id
_entity.type
_entity.pdbx_description
1 polymer ?
#
loop_
_entity_poly.entity_id
_entity_poly.type
_entity_poly.pdbx_seq_one_letter_code
_entity_poly.pdbx_strand_id
1 'polypeptide(L)'
;MKNKKSKAVLSKKAGWIILAILVILDASLDLIFTGGAGLQSPVWEPISNFLKINNPLFLTPLILIIFYFGIKGSAWLARKVDKVSIKSEELVLTALVLVYGLFDLWLILVYFFNFSLFKSHYYLIPILIVIVLIYSLWAEKKLKESS
;
A
#
# COMPACT_ATOMS: atom_id res chain seq x y z
N MET A 1 25.96 -23.70 -8.88
CA MET A 1 24.71 -23.21 -8.25
C MET A 1 24.08 -22.17 -9.16
N LYS A 2 22.87 -22.42 -9.69
CA LYS A 2 22.14 -21.44 -10.51
C LYS A 2 21.88 -20.18 -9.67
N ASN A 3 22.36 -19.03 -10.14
CA ASN A 3 22.04 -17.70 -9.63
C ASN A 3 20.52 -17.57 -9.47
N LYS A 4 20.01 -17.77 -8.26
CA LYS A 4 18.63 -17.46 -7.91
C LYS A 4 18.56 -15.95 -7.97
N LYS A 5 18.16 -15.37 -9.12
CA LYS A 5 17.90 -13.93 -9.26
C LYS A 5 17.01 -13.54 -8.08
N SER A 6 17.57 -12.92 -7.05
CA SER A 6 16.80 -12.58 -5.86
C SER A 6 15.78 -11.55 -6.31
N LYS A 7 14.51 -11.94 -6.31
CA LYS A 7 13.42 -11.02 -6.61
C LYS A 7 13.25 -10.15 -5.37
N ALA A 8 14.00 -9.05 -5.33
CA ALA A 8 13.93 -8.04 -4.26
C ALA A 8 12.63 -7.21 -4.30
N VAL A 9 11.80 -7.39 -5.34
CA VAL A 9 10.51 -6.73 -5.53
C VAL A 9 9.51 -7.72 -6.11
N LEU A 10 8.22 -7.50 -5.86
CA LEU A 10 7.14 -8.28 -6.45
C LEU A 10 7.15 -8.15 -7.97
N SER A 11 6.67 -9.17 -8.68
CA SER A 11 6.39 -9.00 -10.11
C SER A 11 5.21 -8.03 -10.26
N LYS A 12 5.20 -7.22 -11.33
CA LYS A 12 4.10 -6.28 -11.59
C LYS A 12 2.72 -6.94 -11.49
N LYS A 13 2.56 -8.13 -12.09
CA LYS A 13 1.29 -8.89 -12.02
C LYS A 13 0.92 -9.27 -10.57
N ALA A 14 1.88 -9.84 -9.82
CA ALA A 14 1.61 -10.25 -8.44
C ALA A 14 1.32 -9.05 -7.54
N GLY A 15 2.07 -7.95 -7.67
CA GLY A 15 1.86 -6.74 -6.89
C GLY A 15 0.47 -6.15 -7.11
N TRP A 16 -0.02 -6.10 -8.36
CA TRP A 16 -1.37 -5.59 -8.65
C TRP A 16 -2.48 -6.49 -8.08
N ILE A 17 -2.31 -7.81 -8.18
CA ILE A 17 -3.27 -8.76 -7.61
C ILE A 17 -3.32 -8.60 -6.08
N ILE A 18 -2.16 -8.57 -5.43
CA ILE A 18 -2.09 -8.42 -3.97
C ILE A 18 -2.66 -7.06 -3.56
N LEU A 19 -2.30 -5.98 -4.25
CA LEU A 19 -2.84 -4.65 -3.96
C LEU A 19 -4.36 -4.60 -4.09
N ALA A 20 -4.93 -5.21 -5.14
CA ALA A 20 -6.38 -5.26 -5.30
C ALA A 20 -7.06 -6.01 -4.15
N ILE A 21 -6.48 -7.12 -3.70
CA ILE A 21 -6.98 -7.88 -2.54
C ILE A 21 -6.90 -7.02 -1.27
N LEU A 22 -5.78 -6.34 -1.05
CA LEU A 22 -5.60 -5.47 0.13
C LEU A 22 -6.57 -4.29 0.13
N VAL A 23 -6.79 -3.62 -1.00
CA VAL A 23 -7.77 -2.51 -1.07
C VAL A 23 -9.19 -2.99 -0.81
N ILE A 24 -9.56 -4.18 -1.32
CA ILE A 24 -10.87 -4.77 -1.02
C ILE A 24 -10.97 -5.14 0.47
N LEU A 25 -9.89 -5.68 1.05
CA LEU A 25 -9.83 -6.03 2.46
C LEU A 25 -10.00 -4.78 3.32
N ASP A 26 -9.22 -3.73 3.07
CA ASP A 26 -9.30 -2.43 3.75
C ASP A 26 -10.73 -1.85 3.68
N ALA A 27 -11.34 -1.82 2.49
CA ALA A 27 -12.74 -1.43 2.30
C ALA A 27 -13.73 -2.25 3.14
N SER A 28 -13.48 -3.57 3.24
CA SER A 28 -14.34 -4.48 4.00
C SER A 28 -14.14 -4.30 5.51
N LEU A 29 -12.90 -4.12 5.96
CA LEU A 29 -12.57 -3.86 7.36
C LEU A 29 -13.19 -2.54 7.83
N ASP A 30 -13.15 -1.49 7.02
CA ASP A 30 -13.78 -0.22 7.35
C ASP A 30 -15.30 -0.34 7.52
N LEU A 31 -15.99 -1.07 6.61
CA LEU A 31 -17.42 -1.37 6.76
C LEU A 31 -17.74 -2.15 8.05
N ILE A 32 -16.91 -3.15 8.37
CA ILE A 32 -17.10 -4.00 9.55
C ILE A 32 -16.89 -3.20 10.84
N PHE A 33 -15.80 -2.43 10.92
CA PHE A 33 -15.42 -1.73 12.15
C PHE A 33 -16.22 -0.46 12.42
N THR A 34 -16.78 0.17 11.38
CA THR A 34 -17.70 1.31 11.54
C THR A 34 -19.14 0.87 11.81
N GLY A 35 -19.43 -0.43 11.88
CA GLY A 35 -20.78 -0.95 12.11
C GLY A 35 -21.79 -0.53 11.05
N GLY A 36 -21.33 -0.26 9.82
CA GLY A 36 -22.17 0.26 8.74
C GLY A 36 -22.56 1.73 8.86
N ALA A 37 -22.03 2.48 9.83
CA ALA A 37 -22.28 3.92 10.00
C ALA A 37 -21.58 4.79 8.92
N GLY A 38 -20.72 4.18 8.10
CA GLY A 38 -20.00 4.85 7.02
C GLY A 38 -18.55 5.15 7.36
N LEU A 39 -17.86 5.65 6.34
CA LEU A 39 -16.40 5.70 6.20
C LEU A 39 -15.71 6.63 7.20
N GLN A 40 -14.88 6.06 8.10
CA GLN A 40 -13.99 6.83 8.99
C GLN A 40 -12.52 6.67 8.64
N SER A 41 -12.17 5.76 7.72
CA SER A 41 -10.80 5.64 7.27
C SER A 41 -10.35 6.91 6.53
N PRO A 42 -9.14 7.41 6.84
CA PRO A 42 -8.57 8.62 6.21
C PRO A 42 -8.45 8.54 4.69
N VAL A 43 -8.43 7.32 4.14
CA VAL A 43 -8.35 7.09 2.69
C VAL A 43 -9.72 7.24 2.03
N TRP A 44 -10.76 6.70 2.65
CA TRP A 44 -12.07 6.58 2.04
C TRP A 44 -12.99 7.76 2.32
N GLU A 45 -12.92 8.35 3.51
CA GLU A 45 -13.76 9.46 3.93
C GLU A 45 -13.70 10.66 2.96
N PRO A 46 -12.52 11.15 2.51
CA PRO A 46 -12.46 12.28 1.59
C PRO A 46 -13.10 11.97 0.23
N ILE A 47 -12.92 10.75 -0.28
CA ILE A 47 -13.43 10.31 -1.58
C ILE A 47 -14.95 10.12 -1.52
N SER A 48 -15.43 9.50 -0.44
CA SER A 48 -16.85 9.33 -0.16
C SER A 48 -17.58 10.66 -0.05
N ASN A 49 -17.02 11.62 0.69
CA ASN A 49 -17.61 12.95 0.84
C ASN A 49 -17.66 13.71 -0.49
N PHE A 50 -16.64 13.55 -1.33
CA PHE A 50 -16.60 14.17 -2.66
C PHE A 50 -17.64 13.57 -3.62
N LEU A 51 -17.79 12.24 -3.64
CA LEU A 51 -18.67 11.53 -4.58
C LEU A 51 -20.07 11.24 -4.04
N LYS A 52 -20.32 11.49 -2.75
CA LYS A 52 -21.55 11.15 -2.02
C LYS A 52 -21.90 9.66 -2.09
N ILE A 53 -20.88 8.80 -2.05
CA ILE A 53 -21.01 7.34 -2.09
C ILE A 53 -20.55 6.79 -0.74
N ASN A 54 -21.49 6.29 0.06
CA ASN A 54 -21.24 5.90 1.45
C ASN A 54 -20.72 4.47 1.63
N ASN A 55 -20.46 3.74 0.54
CA ASN A 55 -19.96 2.37 0.60
C ASN A 55 -18.56 2.29 -0.07
N PRO A 56 -17.49 2.02 0.69
CA PRO A 56 -16.12 1.93 0.17
C PRO A 56 -15.94 0.91 -0.93
N LEU A 57 -16.67 -0.22 -0.89
CA LEU A 57 -16.47 -1.30 -1.85
C LEU A 57 -16.76 -0.84 -3.29
N PHE A 58 -17.71 0.08 -3.47
CA PHE A 58 -18.00 0.68 -4.77
C PHE A 58 -16.94 1.69 -5.22
N LEU A 59 -16.17 2.24 -4.28
CA LEU A 59 -15.07 3.16 -4.54
C LEU A 59 -13.75 2.43 -4.84
N THR A 60 -13.64 1.14 -4.54
CA THR A 60 -12.44 0.31 -4.80
C THR A 60 -11.90 0.42 -6.23
N PRO A 61 -12.73 0.33 -7.30
CA PRO A 61 -12.22 0.48 -8.67
C PRO A 61 -11.57 1.86 -8.90
N LEU A 62 -12.15 2.91 -8.34
CA LEU A 62 -11.63 4.27 -8.45
C LEU A 62 -10.29 4.41 -7.71
N ILE A 63 -10.18 3.86 -6.49
CA ILE A 63 -8.93 3.88 -5.73
C ILE A 63 -7.82 3.14 -6.49
N LEU A 64 -8.13 1.98 -7.08
CA LEU A 64 -7.16 1.25 -7.90
C LEU A 64 -6.71 2.04 -9.13
N ILE A 65 -7.61 2.81 -9.75
CA ILE A 65 -7.25 3.73 -10.83
C ILE A 65 -6.33 4.85 -10.33
N ILE A 66 -6.63 5.45 -9.18
CA ILE A 66 -5.77 6.47 -8.55
C ILE A 66 -4.38 5.89 -8.28
N PHE A 67 -4.29 4.68 -7.72
CA PHE A 67 -3.01 4.01 -7.51
C PHE A 67 -2.29 3.68 -8.80
N TYR A 68 -2.99 3.34 -9.88
CA TYR A 68 -2.36 3.10 -11.17
C TYR A 68 -1.62 4.34 -11.67
N PHE A 69 -2.27 5.50 -11.62
CA PHE A 69 -1.63 6.76 -12.00
C PHE A 69 -0.56 7.18 -11.01
N GLY A 70 -0.80 7.03 -9.70
CA GLY A 70 0.17 7.34 -8.65
C GLY A 70 1.46 6.53 -8.76
N ILE A 71 1.36 5.22 -9.00
CA ILE A 71 2.51 4.33 -9.21
C ILE A 71 3.26 4.72 -10.47
N LYS A 72 2.56 4.96 -11.59
CA LYS A 72 3.21 5.39 -12.83
C LYS A 72 3.92 6.73 -12.69
N GLY A 73 3.27 7.71 -12.07
CA GLY A 73 3.82 9.04 -11.84
C GLY A 73 5.05 8.98 -10.92
N SER A 74 4.94 8.28 -9.79
CA SER A 74 6.03 8.13 -8.83
C SER A 74 7.21 7.36 -9.42
N ALA A 75 6.94 6.29 -10.18
CA ALA A 75 8.00 5.53 -10.84
C ALA A 75 8.69 6.31 -11.97
N TRP A 76 7.98 7.22 -12.64
CA TRP A 76 8.55 8.17 -13.58
C TRP A 76 9.45 9.19 -12.88
N LEU A 77 9.00 9.75 -11.76
CA LEU A 77 9.80 10.66 -10.93
C LEU A 77 11.07 9.97 -10.42
N ALA A 78 10.96 8.75 -9.87
CA ALA A 78 12.09 7.96 -9.38
C ALA A 78 13.12 7.66 -10.48
N ARG A 79 12.67 7.42 -11.73
CA ARG A 79 13.59 7.28 -12.88
C ARG A 79 14.31 8.59 -13.20
N LYS A 80 13.63 9.73 -13.09
CA LYS A 80 14.14 11.04 -13.48
C LYS A 80 15.07 11.65 -12.43
N VAL A 81 14.75 11.51 -11.16
CA VAL A 81 15.48 12.13 -10.03
C VAL A 81 16.55 11.18 -9.51
N ASP A 82 16.17 9.96 -9.14
CA ASP A 82 17.04 9.01 -8.44
C ASP A 82 17.78 8.06 -9.39
N LYS A 83 17.54 8.19 -10.70
CA LYS A 83 18.12 7.34 -11.76
C LYS A 83 17.89 5.85 -11.53
N VAL A 84 16.81 5.49 -10.82
CA VAL A 84 16.40 4.09 -10.63
C VAL A 84 15.80 3.60 -11.94
N SER A 85 16.65 3.11 -12.83
CA SER A 85 16.25 2.71 -14.19
C SER A 85 15.57 1.34 -14.25
N ILE A 86 15.86 0.46 -13.29
CA ILE A 86 15.42 -0.94 -13.30
C ILE A 86 14.30 -1.14 -12.29
N LYS A 87 13.16 -1.62 -12.78
CA LYS A 87 12.00 -2.04 -11.97
C LYS A 87 11.43 -0.99 -11.00
N SER A 88 11.52 0.30 -11.34
CA SER A 88 11.03 1.38 -10.48
C SER A 88 9.53 1.28 -10.19
N GLU A 89 8.73 0.82 -11.15
CA GLU A 89 7.30 0.60 -10.95
C GLU A 89 7.04 -0.55 -9.98
N GLU A 90 7.77 -1.67 -10.11
CA GLU A 90 7.66 -2.79 -9.18
C GLU A 90 8.12 -2.43 -7.77
N LEU A 91 9.14 -1.57 -7.63
CA LEU A 91 9.59 -1.07 -6.33
C LEU A 91 8.50 -0.24 -5.65
N VAL A 92 7.94 0.75 -6.35
CA VAL A 92 6.84 1.58 -5.82
C VAL A 92 5.60 0.73 -5.52
N LEU A 93 5.24 -0.20 -6.41
CA LEU A 93 4.11 -1.11 -6.20
C LEU A 93 4.33 -2.02 -4.98
N THR A 94 5.55 -2.53 -4.79
CA THR A 94 5.85 -3.38 -3.62
C THR A 94 5.85 -2.57 -2.33
N ALA A 95 6.37 -1.34 -2.35
CA ALA A 95 6.29 -0.41 -1.23
C ALA A 95 4.83 -0.12 -0.84
N LEU A 96 3.96 0.14 -1.82
CA LEU A 96 2.53 0.37 -1.58
C LEU A 96 1.83 -0.86 -0.99
N VAL A 97 2.14 -2.06 -1.50
CA VAL A 97 1.63 -3.33 -0.95
C VAL A 97 2.06 -3.51 0.51
N LEU A 98 3.30 -3.16 0.87
CA LEU A 98 3.78 -3.23 2.25
C LEU A 98 3.03 -2.25 3.15
N VAL A 99 2.82 -1.01 2.70
CA VAL A 99 2.04 -0.01 3.46
C VAL A 99 0.64 -0.53 3.75
N TYR A 100 -0.08 -0.95 2.72
CA TYR A 100 -1.44 -1.45 2.85
C TYR A 100 -1.50 -2.71 3.72
N GLY A 101 -0.62 -3.69 3.47
CA GLY A 101 -0.61 -4.93 4.23
C GLY A 101 -0.33 -4.71 5.73
N LEU A 102 0.59 -3.80 6.08
CA LEU A 102 0.87 -3.47 7.47
C LEU A 102 -0.25 -2.66 8.12
N PHE A 103 -0.90 -1.78 7.35
CA PHE A 103 -2.06 -1.02 7.83
C PHE A 103 -3.26 -1.92 8.11
N ASP A 104 -3.62 -2.81 7.18
CA ASP A 104 -4.70 -3.78 7.33
C ASP A 104 -4.44 -4.72 8.52
N LEU A 105 -3.19 -5.19 8.66
CA LEU A 105 -2.78 -6.01 9.80
C LEU A 105 -2.98 -5.26 11.12
N TRP A 106 -2.57 -3.99 11.18
CA TRP A 106 -2.77 -3.16 12.38
C TRP A 106 -4.24 -2.96 12.70
N LEU A 107 -5.10 -2.69 11.70
CA LEU A 107 -6.54 -2.60 11.89
C LEU A 107 -7.11 -3.89 12.52
N ILE A 108 -6.73 -5.04 11.98
CA ILE A 108 -7.14 -6.34 12.52
C ILE A 108 -6.66 -6.49 13.97
N LEU A 109 -5.41 -6.17 14.28
CA LEU A 109 -4.88 -6.28 15.65
C LEU A 109 -5.60 -5.37 16.65
N VAL A 110 -5.85 -4.12 16.28
CA VAL A 110 -6.52 -3.15 17.16
C VAL A 110 -7.98 -3.50 17.37
N TYR A 111 -8.74 -3.74 16.30
CA TYR A 111 -10.19 -3.89 16.38
C TYR A 111 -10.64 -5.32 16.65
N PHE A 112 -9.95 -6.34 16.15
CA PHE A 112 -10.33 -7.74 16.37
C PHE A 112 -9.69 -8.32 17.64
N PHE A 113 -8.41 -8.01 17.89
CA PHE A 113 -7.66 -8.55 19.03
C PHE A 113 -7.56 -7.57 20.22
N ASN A 114 -8.23 -6.41 20.15
CA ASN A 114 -8.21 -5.36 21.18
C ASN A 114 -6.78 -4.93 21.58
N PHE A 115 -5.84 -4.92 20.61
CA PHE A 115 -4.46 -4.55 20.85
C PHE A 115 -4.36 -3.07 21.25
N SER A 116 -3.85 -2.81 22.46
CA SER A 116 -3.97 -1.50 23.12
C SER A 116 -2.79 -0.55 22.91
N LEU A 117 -1.70 -1.02 22.30
CA LEU A 117 -0.42 -0.30 22.29
C LEU A 117 -0.45 0.95 21.39
N PHE A 118 -1.18 0.91 20.28
CA PHE A 118 -1.35 2.04 19.37
C PHE A 118 -2.80 2.10 18.86
N LYS A 119 -3.67 2.81 19.58
CA LYS A 119 -5.09 2.98 19.17
C LYS A 119 -5.29 4.02 18.07
N SER A 120 -4.36 4.96 17.92
CA SER A 120 -4.44 5.99 16.89
C SER A 120 -3.57 5.61 15.69
N HIS A 121 -4.16 5.67 14.49
CA HIS A 121 -3.46 5.41 13.23
C HIS A 121 -2.32 6.41 12.97
N TYR A 122 -2.34 7.60 13.58
CA TYR A 122 -1.28 8.59 13.42
C TYR A 122 0.09 8.11 13.93
N TYR A 123 0.12 7.25 14.96
CA TYR A 123 1.36 6.65 15.44
C TYR A 123 1.94 5.60 14.48
N LEU A 124 1.09 5.03 13.62
CA LEU A 124 1.50 4.05 12.63
C LEU A 124 2.18 4.70 11.42
N ILE A 125 1.80 5.93 11.06
CA ILE A 125 2.36 6.67 9.91
C ILE A 125 3.89 6.74 9.94
N PRO A 126 4.56 7.24 11.00
CA PRO A 126 6.02 7.29 11.02
C PRO A 126 6.66 5.90 10.98
N ILE A 127 6.03 4.88 11.58
CA ILE A 127 6.52 3.49 11.54
C ILE A 127 6.49 2.95 10.12
N LEU A 128 5.38 3.15 9.40
CA LEU A 128 5.23 2.73 8.01
C LEU A 128 6.23 3.44 7.10
N ILE A 129 6.43 4.74 7.29
CA ILE A 129 7.44 5.51 6.53
C ILE A 129 8.83 4.90 6.72
N VAL A 130 9.24 4.63 7.96
CA VAL A 130 10.56 4.05 8.25
C VAL A 130 10.71 2.66 7.62
N ILE A 131 9.72 1.78 7.78
CA ILE A 131 9.76 0.42 7.22
C ILE A 131 9.87 0.47 5.70
N VAL A 132 9.07 1.31 5.04
CA VAL A 132 9.05 1.43 3.58
C VAL A 132 10.35 2.02 3.05
N LEU A 133 10.91 3.02 3.72
CA LEU A 133 12.19 3.61 3.34
C LEU A 133 13.33 2.60 3.46
N ILE A 134 13.42 1.90 4.59
CA ILE A 134 14.44 0.86 4.80
C ILE A 134 14.31 -0.22 3.73
N TYR A 135 13.09 -0.70 3.48
CA TYR A 135 12.84 -1.69 2.44
C TYR A 135 13.23 -1.18 1.04
N SER A 136 12.85 0.05 0.70
CA SER A 136 13.10 0.64 -0.62
C SER A 136 14.60 0.81 -0.88
N LEU A 137 15.35 1.31 0.10
CA LEU A 137 16.81 1.44 0.02
C LEU A 137 17.49 0.08 -0.13
N TRP A 138 17.07 -0.91 0.65
CA TRP A 138 17.58 -2.28 0.55
C TRP A 138 17.28 -2.89 -0.83
N ALA A 139 16.04 -2.77 -1.31
CA ALA A 139 15.61 -3.31 -2.59
C ALA A 139 16.35 -2.64 -3.75
N GLU A 140 16.54 -1.32 -3.71
CA GLU A 140 17.30 -0.57 -4.70
C GLU A 140 18.76 -1.04 -4.76
N LYS A 141 19.43 -1.15 -3.61
CA LYS A 141 20.82 -1.66 -3.54
C LYS A 141 20.92 -3.06 -4.15
N LYS A 142 19.99 -3.94 -3.78
CA LYS A 142 19.90 -5.31 -4.32
C LYS A 142 19.72 -5.34 -5.83
N LEU A 143 18.91 -4.44 -6.37
CA LEU A 143 18.65 -4.36 -7.82
C LEU A 143 19.89 -3.86 -8.58
N LYS A 144 20.61 -2.87 -8.04
CA LYS A 144 21.86 -2.36 -8.61
C LYS A 144 22.96 -3.43 -8.64
N GLU A 145 23.12 -4.21 -7.57
CA GLU A 145 24.13 -5.29 -7.50
C GLU A 145 23.81 -6.50 -8.39
N SER A 146 22.54 -6.66 -8.79
CA SER A 146 22.08 -7.80 -9.60
C SER A 146 22.05 -7.53 -11.11
N SER A 147 22.46 -6.32 -11.52
CA SER A 147 22.49 -5.84 -12.91
C SER A 147 23.93 -5.83 -13.43
#